data_AF-A0A347ZQC3-F1
#
_entry.id   AF-A0A347ZQC3-F1
#
_cell.length_a   1.000
_cell.length_b   1.000
_cell.length_c   1.000
_cell.angle_alpha   90.00
_cell.angle_beta   90.00
_cell.angle_gamma   90.00
#
_symmetry.space_group_name_H-M   'P 1'
#
loop_
_entity.id
_entity.type
_entity.pdbx_description
1 polymer ?
#
loop_
_entity_poly.entity_id
_entity_poly.type
_entity_poly.pdbx_seq_one_letter_code
_entity_poly.pdbx_strand_id
1 'polypeptide(L)'
;MKKTFLNLQKTSIYTAVVLIWCILSAVVLVAMNLQTSLAAIAILIFIAVLSIIRPFPLASWLSLIIGSLVYALISYSLFGLSRSMALTSALAFGVFLVTSLLGNMVANQIGGLRDLFRKEQNLLDDLVQYDQSTGILRWKYARQRMKAEVLRSVRYKKDLSLILIQLLLPEQADISETELTNLYGQIIEVVINSLRKDIDIPFIGEKIGVVLPETTAEGAQILALRLVDRIFRKVRAEVVIGIAGVPGDAVTEEALLNQAELALKFAVSSEQSVVPAARLRSAVEKRTPEEEESAAPEMESTELVEEPLGPEEWRVEVGGFTSMDDLPSVEKSFTESGAAADFHLVRLDGNTLVARVTPAGADLPGTLRTLPQFILKNVDESKRSMQIEIKLD
;
A
#
# COMPACT_ATOMS: atom_id res chain seq x y z
N MET A 1 0.41 -3.76 35.29
CA MET A 1 1.72 -3.73 35.98
C MET A 1 2.13 -5.06 36.63
N LYS A 2 1.41 -5.61 37.62
CA LYS A 2 1.85 -6.82 38.37
C LYS A 2 2.08 -8.08 37.50
N LYS A 3 1.24 -8.28 36.47
CA LYS A 3 1.35 -9.40 35.50
C LYS A 3 2.52 -9.23 34.53
N THR A 4 2.80 -8.00 34.09
CA THR A 4 3.94 -7.65 33.22
C THR A 4 5.27 -7.84 33.93
N PHE A 5 5.35 -7.43 35.21
CA PHE A 5 6.55 -7.63 36.03
C PHE A 5 6.85 -9.12 36.27
N LEU A 6 5.81 -9.93 36.54
CA LEU A 6 5.96 -11.39 36.65
C LEU A 6 6.45 -12.04 35.35
N ASN A 7 5.97 -11.56 34.20
CA ASN A 7 6.39 -12.10 32.90
C ASN A 7 7.83 -11.69 32.56
N LEU A 8 8.25 -10.45 32.87
CA LEU A 8 9.64 -10.01 32.73
C LEU A 8 10.58 -10.87 33.59
N GLN A 9 10.21 -11.09 34.85
CA GLN A 9 10.99 -11.90 35.78
C GLN A 9 11.09 -13.36 35.32
N LYS A 10 10.02 -13.93 34.75
CA LYS A 10 10.06 -15.25 34.13
C LYS A 10 11.02 -15.28 32.94
N THR A 11 10.95 -14.30 32.03
CA THR A 11 11.86 -14.25 30.87
C THR A 11 13.33 -14.12 31.28
N SER A 12 13.64 -13.31 32.30
CA SER A 12 15.01 -13.19 32.81
C SER A 12 15.52 -14.47 33.47
N ILE A 13 14.63 -15.23 34.13
CA ILE A 13 14.99 -16.55 34.69
C ILE A 13 15.31 -17.53 33.55
N TYR A 14 14.49 -17.59 32.49
CA TYR A 14 14.76 -18.48 31.37
C TYR A 14 16.05 -18.13 30.62
N THR A 15 16.35 -16.84 30.41
CA THR A 15 17.62 -16.44 29.78
C THR A 15 18.82 -16.76 30.67
N ALA A 16 18.71 -16.59 31.99
CA ALA A 16 19.74 -17.00 32.94
C ALA A 16 19.97 -18.53 32.91
N VAL A 17 18.89 -19.33 32.87
CA VAL A 17 18.99 -20.79 32.76
C VAL A 17 19.68 -21.21 31.45
N VAL A 18 19.37 -20.57 30.33
CA VAL A 18 20.05 -20.82 29.04
C VAL A 18 21.53 -20.48 29.11
N LEU A 19 21.90 -19.34 29.70
CA LEU A 19 23.30 -18.95 29.86
C LEU A 19 24.08 -19.95 30.73
N ILE A 20 23.49 -20.35 31.86
CA ILE A 20 24.09 -21.36 32.75
C ILE A 20 24.24 -22.69 32.01
N TRP A 21 23.22 -23.12 31.26
CA TRP A 21 23.28 -24.33 30.44
C TRP A 21 24.39 -24.28 29.39
N CYS A 22 24.54 -23.17 28.67
CA CYS A 22 25.58 -23.00 27.66
C CYS A 22 26.99 -23.07 28.28
N ILE A 23 27.19 -22.45 29.45
CA ILE A 23 28.47 -22.49 30.17
C ILE A 23 28.77 -23.92 30.63
N LEU A 24 27.80 -24.60 31.26
CA LEU A 24 27.95 -25.98 31.72
C LEU A 24 28.24 -26.92 30.54
N SER A 25 27.51 -26.75 29.44
CA SER A 25 27.69 -27.52 28.21
C SER A 25 29.08 -27.35 27.61
N ALA A 26 29.61 -26.12 27.59
CA ALA A 26 30.97 -25.86 27.11
C ALA A 26 32.01 -26.58 27.97
N VAL A 27 31.87 -26.55 29.30
CA VAL A 27 32.77 -27.27 30.23
C VAL A 27 32.74 -28.77 29.98
N VAL A 28 31.55 -29.37 29.83
CA VAL A 28 31.39 -30.80 29.54
C VAL A 28 32.04 -31.18 28.21
N LEU A 29 31.87 -30.36 27.16
CA LEU A 29 32.47 -30.61 25.85
C LEU A 29 34.00 -30.54 25.87
N VAL A 30 34.59 -29.62 26.65
CA VAL A 30 36.05 -29.53 26.84
C VAL A 30 36.59 -30.72 27.62
N ALA A 31 35.91 -31.13 28.70
CA ALA A 31 36.33 -32.24 29.55
C ALA A 31 36.31 -33.59 28.82
N MET A 32 35.45 -33.77 27.81
CA MET A 32 35.38 -35.01 27.05
C MET A 32 36.56 -35.19 26.10
N ASN A 33 36.85 -34.20 25.25
CA ASN A 33 37.93 -34.28 24.26
C ASN A 33 38.43 -32.89 23.88
N LEU A 34 39.67 -32.59 24.30
CA LEU A 34 40.28 -31.29 24.04
C LEU A 34 40.40 -30.98 22.54
N GLN A 35 40.67 -32.00 21.71
CA GLN A 35 40.85 -31.85 20.25
C GLN A 35 39.56 -31.46 19.50
N THR A 36 38.39 -31.97 19.89
CA THR A 36 37.11 -31.66 19.22
C THR A 36 36.31 -30.55 19.91
N SER A 37 36.70 -30.18 21.13
CA SER A 37 35.96 -29.21 21.95
C SER A 37 35.75 -27.85 21.28
N LEU A 38 36.75 -27.34 20.55
CA LEU A 38 36.66 -26.05 19.87
C LEU A 38 35.54 -26.04 18.81
N ALA A 39 35.47 -27.09 17.99
CA ALA A 39 34.42 -27.25 16.98
C ALA A 39 33.04 -27.42 17.63
N ALA A 40 32.96 -28.18 18.73
CA ALA A 40 31.69 -28.38 19.45
C ALA A 40 31.16 -27.06 20.03
N ILE A 41 32.02 -26.23 20.61
CA ILE A 41 31.65 -24.92 21.17
C ILE A 41 31.21 -23.96 20.06
N ALA A 42 31.91 -23.91 18.93
CA ALA A 42 31.53 -23.06 17.80
C ALA A 42 30.12 -23.42 17.27
N ILE A 43 29.84 -24.72 17.12
CA ILE A 43 28.52 -25.22 16.71
C ILE A 43 27.46 -24.92 17.79
N LEU A 44 27.80 -25.05 19.07
CA LEU A 44 26.90 -24.73 20.18
C LEU A 44 26.48 -23.25 20.15
N ILE A 45 27.44 -22.34 19.98
CA ILE A 45 27.16 -20.89 19.87
C ILE A 45 26.28 -20.63 18.64
N PHE A 46 26.60 -21.23 17.50
CA PHE A 46 25.82 -21.09 16.27
C PHE A 46 24.35 -21.52 16.45
N ILE A 47 24.12 -22.68 17.08
CA ILE A 47 22.78 -23.18 17.38
C ILE A 47 22.05 -22.24 18.36
N ALA A 48 22.73 -21.79 19.41
CA ALA A 48 22.14 -20.88 20.39
C ALA A 48 21.70 -19.55 19.74
N VAL A 49 22.54 -18.96 18.90
CA VAL A 49 22.25 -17.70 18.19
C VAL A 49 21.07 -17.88 17.23
N LEU A 50 21.08 -18.91 16.38
CA LEU A 50 19.99 -19.17 15.44
C LEU A 50 18.68 -19.48 16.14
N SER A 51 18.74 -20.14 17.31
CA SER A 51 17.55 -20.44 18.10
C SER A 51 16.89 -19.19 18.69
N ILE A 52 17.68 -18.16 19.01
CA ILE A 52 17.18 -16.89 19.52
C ILE A 52 16.64 -16.00 18.38
N ILE A 53 17.38 -15.86 17.28
CA ILE A 53 17.02 -14.94 16.18
C ILE A 53 15.80 -15.43 15.39
N ARG A 54 15.70 -16.75 15.16
CA ARG A 54 14.63 -17.38 14.35
C ARG A 54 14.26 -16.63 13.06
N PRO A 55 15.11 -16.64 12.03
CA PRO A 55 14.74 -16.10 10.74
C PRO A 55 13.52 -16.80 10.11
N PHE A 56 13.28 -18.07 10.45
CA PHE A 56 12.14 -18.87 9.99
C PHE A 56 11.70 -19.86 11.09
N PRO A 57 10.46 -20.39 11.06
CA PRO A 57 9.90 -21.17 12.17
C PRO A 57 10.66 -22.45 12.52
N LEU A 58 11.37 -23.07 11.56
CA LEU A 58 12.13 -24.31 11.76
C LEU A 58 13.63 -24.10 12.02
N ALA A 59 14.10 -22.86 12.21
CA ALA A 59 15.52 -22.53 12.26
C ALA A 59 16.32 -23.31 13.33
N SER A 60 15.77 -23.47 14.54
CA SER A 60 16.45 -24.20 15.63
C SER A 60 16.60 -25.70 15.37
N TRP A 61 15.64 -26.29 14.68
CA TRP A 61 15.65 -27.71 14.33
C TRP A 61 16.66 -27.97 13.21
N LEU A 62 16.69 -27.08 12.20
CA LEU A 62 17.63 -27.18 11.10
C LEU A 62 19.08 -26.99 11.58
N SER A 63 19.32 -26.01 12.46
CA SER A 63 20.65 -25.78 13.05
C SER A 63 21.15 -26.97 13.87
N LEU A 64 20.25 -27.67 14.57
CA LEU A 64 20.58 -28.88 15.32
C LEU A 64 21.03 -30.01 14.37
N ILE A 65 20.24 -30.27 13.32
CA ILE A 65 20.52 -31.36 12.38
C ILE A 65 21.85 -31.10 11.65
N ILE A 66 22.01 -29.89 11.11
CA ILE A 66 23.23 -29.50 10.39
C ILE A 66 24.43 -29.49 11.34
N GLY A 67 24.29 -28.87 12.52
CA GLY A 67 25.37 -28.79 13.51
C GLY A 67 25.82 -30.17 13.99
N SER A 68 24.89 -31.08 14.26
CA SER A 68 25.22 -32.46 14.64
C SER A 68 25.90 -33.23 13.51
N LEU A 69 25.46 -33.05 12.27
CA LEU A 69 26.05 -33.71 11.11
C LEU A 69 27.49 -33.23 10.88
N VAL A 70 27.72 -31.92 10.93
CA VAL A 70 29.05 -31.32 10.82
C VAL A 70 29.97 -31.82 11.92
N TYR A 71 29.50 -31.85 13.18
CA TYR A 71 30.30 -32.37 14.29
C TYR A 71 30.65 -33.85 14.14
N ALA A 72 29.70 -34.68 13.72
CA ALA A 72 29.94 -36.11 13.47
C ALA A 72 30.98 -36.33 12.37
N LEU A 73 30.97 -35.51 11.31
CA LEU A 73 31.95 -35.58 10.21
C LEU A 73 33.36 -35.21 10.68
N ILE A 74 33.48 -34.15 11.49
CA ILE A 74 34.76 -33.74 12.12
C ILE A 74 35.27 -34.83 13.05
N SER A 75 34.39 -35.41 13.88
CA SER A 75 34.76 -36.49 14.79
C SER A 75 35.18 -37.77 14.06
N TYR A 76 34.53 -38.10 12.93
CA TYR A 76 34.92 -39.23 12.09
C TYR A 76 36.30 -39.00 11.45
N SER A 77 36.58 -37.80 10.97
CA SER A 77 37.87 -37.47 10.37
C SER A 77 39.04 -37.60 11.35
N LEU A 78 38.82 -37.34 12.63
CA LEU A 78 39.88 -37.36 13.65
C LEU A 78 40.07 -38.75 14.29
N PHE A 79 38.98 -39.48 14.53
CA PHE A 79 39.01 -40.73 15.30
C PHE A 79 38.66 -41.98 14.48
N GLY A 80 38.27 -41.83 13.20
CA GLY A 80 37.75 -42.92 12.37
C GLY A 80 36.47 -43.54 12.94
N LEU A 81 36.12 -44.74 12.47
CA LEU A 81 34.96 -45.50 12.94
C LEU A 81 35.28 -46.21 14.28
N SER A 82 35.39 -45.42 15.35
CA SER A 82 35.78 -45.88 16.69
C SER A 82 34.68 -45.68 17.73
N ARG A 83 34.77 -46.38 18.86
CA ARG A 83 33.83 -46.21 19.99
C ARG A 83 33.87 -44.80 20.58
N SER A 84 35.02 -44.15 20.55
CA SER A 84 35.17 -42.75 21.00
C SER A 84 34.40 -41.79 20.12
N MET A 85 34.43 -41.95 18.79
CA MET A 85 33.63 -41.15 17.84
C MET A 85 32.13 -41.25 18.13
N ALA A 86 31.63 -42.47 18.39
CA ALA A 86 30.22 -42.69 18.69
C ALA A 86 29.80 -41.99 19.99
N LEU A 87 30.60 -42.10 21.04
CA LEU A 87 30.32 -41.50 22.35
C LEU A 87 30.36 -39.97 22.32
N THR A 88 31.37 -39.37 21.66
CA THR A 88 31.50 -37.90 21.57
C THR A 88 30.37 -37.29 20.73
N SER A 89 30.02 -37.93 19.62
CA SER A 89 28.96 -37.45 18.72
C SER A 89 27.58 -37.57 19.37
N ALA A 90 27.32 -38.67 20.07
CA ALA A 90 26.06 -38.86 20.80
C ALA A 90 25.90 -37.84 21.94
N LEU A 91 26.97 -37.55 22.70
CA LEU A 91 26.91 -36.56 23.76
C LEU A 91 26.73 -35.14 23.22
N ALA A 92 27.47 -34.77 22.18
CA ALA A 92 27.34 -33.45 21.54
C ALA A 92 25.93 -33.25 20.96
N PHE A 93 25.34 -34.28 20.34
CA PHE A 93 23.96 -34.25 19.89
C PHE A 93 22.99 -33.99 21.05
N GLY A 94 23.16 -34.67 22.19
CA GLY A 94 22.34 -34.44 23.38
C GLY A 94 22.44 -32.99 23.88
N VAL A 95 23.65 -32.43 23.93
CA VAL A 95 23.88 -31.03 24.29
C VAL A 95 23.18 -30.08 23.32
N PHE A 96 23.35 -30.28 22.01
CA PHE A 96 22.74 -29.46 20.97
C PHE A 96 21.21 -29.54 20.98
N LEU A 97 20.67 -30.71 21.28
CA LEU A 97 19.22 -30.93 21.42
C LEU A 97 18.65 -30.11 22.57
N VAL A 98 19.25 -30.16 23.76
CA VAL A 98 18.79 -29.37 24.90
C VAL A 98 18.94 -27.87 24.63
N THR A 99 20.04 -27.45 24.02
CA THR A 99 20.26 -26.04 23.64
C THR A 99 19.19 -25.55 22.64
N SER A 100 18.84 -26.36 21.64
CA SER A 100 17.79 -26.05 20.67
C SER A 100 16.41 -25.99 21.33
N LEU A 101 16.08 -26.90 22.25
CA LEU A 101 14.82 -26.90 22.98
C LEU A 101 14.67 -25.68 23.89
N LEU A 102 15.71 -25.36 24.67
CA LEU A 102 15.68 -24.20 25.57
C LEU A 102 15.62 -22.89 24.79
N GLY A 103 16.39 -22.77 23.71
CA GLY A 103 16.31 -21.60 22.83
C GLY A 103 14.93 -21.45 22.18
N ASN A 104 14.30 -22.56 21.78
CA ASN A 104 12.94 -22.57 21.26
C ASN A 104 11.94 -22.07 22.34
N MET A 105 12.06 -22.53 23.58
CA MET A 105 11.21 -22.06 24.67
C MET A 105 11.34 -20.55 24.93
N VAL A 106 12.58 -20.05 24.98
CA VAL A 106 12.85 -18.61 25.18
C VAL A 106 12.31 -17.77 24.04
N ALA A 107 12.57 -18.16 22.78
CA ALA A 107 12.11 -17.40 21.63
C ALA A 107 10.57 -17.34 21.53
N ASN A 108 9.85 -18.40 21.92
CA ASN A 108 8.39 -18.38 21.99
C ASN A 108 7.86 -17.40 23.04
N GLN A 109 8.50 -17.31 24.21
CA GLN A 109 8.13 -16.35 25.26
C GLN A 109 8.40 -14.90 24.82
N ILE A 110 9.53 -14.65 24.15
CA ILE A 110 9.89 -13.33 23.62
C ILE A 110 8.92 -12.92 22.50
N GLY A 111 8.47 -13.85 21.66
CA GLY A 111 7.44 -13.61 20.63
C GLY A 111 6.14 -13.10 21.24
N GLY A 112 5.58 -13.84 22.22
CA GLY A 112 4.33 -13.44 22.86
C GLY A 112 4.40 -12.09 23.59
N LEU A 113 5.56 -11.75 24.17
CA LEU A 113 5.75 -10.45 24.81
C LEU A 113 5.82 -9.30 23.79
N ARG A 114 6.49 -9.51 22.64
CA ARG A 114 6.52 -8.53 21.54
C ARG A 114 5.11 -8.25 21.00
N ASP A 115 4.30 -9.28 20.84
CA ASP A 115 2.92 -9.12 20.34
C ASP A 115 2.04 -8.34 21.33
N LEU A 116 2.23 -8.53 22.63
CA LEU A 116 1.55 -7.74 23.66
C LEU A 116 1.94 -6.26 23.59
N PHE A 117 3.24 -5.97 23.52
CA PHE A 117 3.71 -4.60 23.39
C PHE A 117 3.19 -3.94 22.12
N ARG A 118 3.17 -4.66 20.99
CA ARG A 118 2.62 -4.15 19.74
C ARG A 118 1.13 -3.83 19.85
N LYS A 119 0.34 -4.72 20.48
CA LYS A 119 -1.08 -4.46 20.72
C LYS A 119 -1.30 -3.23 21.61
N GLU A 120 -0.52 -3.10 22.67
CA GLU A 120 -0.61 -1.96 23.58
C GLU A 120 -0.22 -0.66 22.89
N GLN A 121 0.86 -0.65 22.10
CA GLN A 121 1.26 0.49 21.27
C GLN A 121 0.14 0.90 20.30
N ASN A 122 -0.43 -0.05 19.56
CA ASN A 122 -1.53 0.24 18.63
C ASN A 122 -2.74 0.85 19.35
N LEU A 123 -3.08 0.37 20.56
CA LEU A 123 -4.16 0.94 21.36
C LEU A 123 -3.85 2.35 21.86
N LEU A 124 -2.60 2.61 22.26
CA LEU A 124 -2.14 3.96 22.61
C LEU A 124 -2.19 4.89 21.39
N ASP A 125 -1.71 4.46 20.24
CA ASP A 125 -1.76 5.23 18.99
C ASP A 125 -3.21 5.52 18.56
N ASP A 126 -4.13 4.61 18.83
CA ASP A 126 -5.57 4.78 18.63
C ASP A 126 -6.26 5.71 19.65
N LEU A 127 -5.56 6.13 20.71
CA LEU A 127 -6.01 7.11 21.68
C LEU A 127 -5.35 8.48 21.47
N VAL A 128 -4.24 8.54 20.74
CA VAL A 128 -3.51 9.77 20.45
C VAL A 128 -4.22 10.55 19.34
N GLN A 129 -4.95 11.59 19.76
CA GLN A 129 -5.74 12.42 18.84
C GLN A 129 -4.88 13.33 17.94
N TYR A 130 -3.75 13.78 18.48
CA TYR A 130 -2.86 14.77 17.87
C TYR A 130 -1.55 14.11 17.47
N ASP A 131 -1.04 14.48 16.32
CA ASP A 131 0.25 14.02 15.85
C ASP A 131 1.39 14.59 16.73
N GLN A 132 2.35 13.73 17.12
CA GLN A 132 3.36 14.09 18.12
C GLN A 132 4.43 15.05 17.59
N SER A 133 4.74 15.00 16.30
CA SER A 133 5.76 15.88 15.70
C SER A 133 5.19 17.26 15.36
N THR A 134 3.89 17.35 15.08
CA THR A 134 3.27 18.58 14.57
C THR A 134 2.23 19.22 15.50
N GLY A 135 1.70 18.48 16.47
CA GLY A 135 0.70 18.97 17.42
C GLY A 135 -0.69 19.19 16.83
N ILE A 136 -0.93 18.81 15.56
CA ILE A 136 -2.24 18.95 14.89
C ILE A 136 -3.00 17.64 14.81
N LEU A 137 -4.29 17.72 14.50
CA LEU A 137 -5.21 16.59 14.57
C LEU A 137 -4.84 15.52 13.54
N ARG A 138 -4.80 14.25 13.93
CA ARG A 138 -4.63 13.16 12.95
C ARG A 138 -5.88 13.03 12.09
N TRP A 139 -5.70 12.71 10.80
CA TRP A 139 -6.79 12.59 9.83
C TRP A 139 -7.97 11.73 10.31
N LYS A 140 -7.71 10.62 11.00
CA LYS A 140 -8.74 9.75 11.59
C LYS A 140 -9.77 10.53 12.42
N TYR A 141 -9.32 11.44 13.28
CA TYR A 141 -10.20 12.24 14.13
C TYR A 141 -10.71 13.49 13.42
N ALA A 142 -9.91 14.05 12.52
CA ALA A 142 -10.34 15.16 11.68
C ALA A 142 -11.53 14.78 10.79
N ARG A 143 -11.51 13.59 10.19
CA ARG A 143 -12.62 13.04 9.40
C ARG A 143 -13.90 12.92 10.23
N GLN A 144 -13.80 12.50 11.49
CA GLN A 144 -14.97 12.44 12.39
C GLN A 144 -15.56 13.83 12.66
N ARG A 145 -14.70 14.82 12.94
CA ARG A 145 -15.15 16.22 13.14
C ARG A 145 -15.70 16.82 11.84
N MET A 146 -15.06 16.56 10.71
CA MET A 146 -15.50 16.99 9.38
C MET A 146 -16.89 16.44 9.06
N LYS A 147 -17.14 15.15 9.32
CA LYS A 147 -18.46 14.53 9.14
C LYS A 147 -19.54 15.23 9.96
N ALA A 148 -19.26 15.51 11.24
CA ALA A 148 -20.20 16.23 12.09
C ALA A 148 -20.46 17.66 11.56
N GLU A 149 -19.42 18.34 11.08
CA GLU A 149 -19.52 19.69 10.56
C GLU A 149 -20.26 19.78 9.21
N VAL A 150 -20.06 18.81 8.30
CA VAL A 150 -20.83 18.71 7.05
C VAL A 150 -22.31 18.54 7.37
N LEU A 151 -22.66 17.63 8.30
CA LEU A 151 -24.05 17.43 8.72
C LEU A 151 -24.66 18.70 9.35
N ARG A 152 -23.86 19.45 10.12
CA ARG A 152 -24.25 20.75 10.72
C ARG A 152 -24.49 21.79 9.64
N SER A 153 -23.54 21.93 8.70
CA SER A 153 -23.58 22.83 7.55
C SER A 153 -24.84 22.61 6.71
N VAL A 154 -25.13 21.37 6.32
CA VAL A 154 -26.33 21.01 5.55
C VAL A 154 -27.61 21.31 6.33
N ARG A 155 -27.67 20.93 7.61
CA ARG A 155 -28.87 21.14 8.45
C ARG A 155 -29.21 22.62 8.63
N TYR A 156 -28.21 23.45 8.91
CA TYR A 156 -28.40 24.86 9.23
C TYR A 156 -28.15 25.79 8.05
N LYS A 157 -27.92 25.24 6.84
CA LYS A 157 -27.59 25.99 5.62
C LYS A 157 -26.43 26.97 5.85
N LYS A 158 -25.38 26.50 6.53
CA LYS A 158 -24.16 27.26 6.77
C LYS A 158 -23.07 26.79 5.81
N ASP A 159 -22.22 27.71 5.36
CA ASP A 159 -21.10 27.34 4.50
C ASP A 159 -20.05 26.54 5.27
N LEU A 160 -19.37 25.63 4.59
CA LEU A 160 -18.24 24.88 5.11
C LEU A 160 -17.26 24.70 3.97
N SER A 161 -15.98 24.93 4.21
CA SER A 161 -14.94 24.68 3.20
C SER A 161 -13.87 23.73 3.72
N LEU A 162 -13.30 22.94 2.82
CA LEU A 162 -12.17 22.06 3.05
C LEU A 162 -11.00 22.55 2.20
N ILE A 163 -9.84 22.71 2.82
CA ILE A 163 -8.57 23.01 2.16
C ILE A 163 -7.66 21.80 2.31
N LEU A 164 -7.06 21.35 1.21
CA LEU A 164 -5.97 20.37 1.20
C LEU A 164 -4.71 21.02 0.63
N ILE A 165 -3.58 20.83 1.30
CA ILE A 165 -2.29 21.45 0.99
C ILE A 165 -1.28 20.34 0.71
N GLN A 166 -0.61 20.44 -0.44
CA GLN A 166 0.48 19.55 -0.84
C GLN A 166 1.75 20.36 -1.03
N LEU A 167 2.85 19.88 -0.46
CA LEU A 167 4.18 20.39 -0.73
C LEU A 167 4.63 19.94 -2.12
N LEU A 168 5.11 20.88 -2.93
CA LEU A 168 5.70 20.59 -4.24
C LEU A 168 7.21 20.41 -4.07
N LEU A 169 7.71 19.24 -4.44
CA LEU A 169 9.14 18.96 -4.50
C LEU A 169 9.54 18.70 -5.95
N PRO A 170 10.73 19.16 -6.38
CA PRO A 170 11.29 18.73 -7.66
C PRO A 170 11.47 17.20 -7.66
N GLU A 171 11.19 16.55 -8.80
CA GLU A 171 11.32 15.08 -8.95
C GLU A 171 12.71 14.54 -8.60
N GLN A 172 13.74 15.41 -8.64
CA GLN A 172 15.14 15.09 -8.39
C GLN A 172 15.63 15.54 -7.00
N ALA A 173 14.72 15.97 -6.11
CA ALA A 173 15.09 16.45 -4.79
C ALA A 173 15.45 15.28 -3.87
N ASP A 174 16.75 15.10 -3.62
CA ASP A 174 17.26 14.18 -2.60
C ASP A 174 17.16 14.85 -1.22
N ILE A 175 15.99 14.75 -0.60
CA ILE A 175 15.71 15.32 0.73
C ILE A 175 15.63 14.19 1.73
N SER A 176 16.37 14.32 2.84
CA SER A 176 16.30 13.35 3.93
C SER A 176 14.92 13.35 4.60
N GLU A 177 14.48 12.20 5.13
CA GLU A 177 13.20 12.11 5.86
C GLU A 177 13.11 13.10 7.03
N THR A 178 14.25 13.38 7.67
CA THR A 178 14.33 14.37 8.77
C THR A 178 14.14 15.79 8.28
N GLU A 179 14.72 16.17 7.15
CA GLU A 179 14.53 17.50 6.55
C GLU A 179 13.09 17.69 6.09
N LEU A 180 12.51 16.66 5.46
CA LEU A 180 11.11 16.69 5.02
C LEU A 180 10.16 16.87 6.21
N THR A 181 10.39 16.13 7.31
CA THR A 181 9.60 16.26 8.55
C THR A 181 9.71 17.66 9.15
N ASN A 182 10.91 18.23 9.20
CA ASN A 182 11.12 19.60 9.67
C ASN A 182 10.42 20.63 8.78
N LEU A 183 10.41 20.42 7.46
CA LEU A 183 9.74 21.28 6.50
C LEU A 183 8.21 21.25 6.70
N TYR A 184 7.62 20.07 6.85
CA TYR A 184 6.21 19.92 7.21
C TYR A 184 5.87 20.62 8.52
N GLY A 185 6.71 20.48 9.55
CA GLY A 185 6.55 21.17 10.83
C GLY A 185 6.49 22.70 10.70
N GLN A 186 7.39 23.28 9.90
CA GLN A 186 7.40 24.72 9.63
C GLN A 186 6.17 25.19 8.83
N ILE A 187 5.73 24.43 7.83
CA ILE A 187 4.52 24.72 7.07
C ILE A 187 3.30 24.72 7.99
N ILE A 188 3.17 23.69 8.84
CA ILE A 188 2.06 23.55 9.78
C ILE A 188 2.04 24.72 10.76
N GLU A 189 3.20 25.17 11.26
CA GLU A 189 3.29 26.35 12.12
C GLU A 189 2.73 27.61 11.43
N VAL A 190 3.02 27.81 10.13
CA VAL A 190 2.47 28.92 9.35
C VAL A 190 0.96 28.78 9.17
N VAL A 191 0.48 27.56 8.90
CA VAL A 191 -0.94 27.26 8.75
C VAL A 191 -1.66 27.61 10.04
N ILE A 192 -1.31 27.01 11.19
CA ILE A 192 -1.96 27.25 12.48
C ILE A 192 -2.02 28.73 12.84
N ASN A 193 -0.90 29.46 12.64
CA ASN A 193 -0.83 30.90 12.93
C ASN A 193 -1.71 31.78 12.02
N SER A 194 -2.22 31.22 10.92
CA SER A 194 -3.09 31.91 9.97
C SER A 194 -4.58 31.56 10.13
N LEU A 195 -4.90 30.59 11.01
CA LEU A 195 -6.26 30.10 11.25
C LEU A 195 -6.96 30.80 12.42
N ARG A 196 -8.29 30.73 12.44
CA ARG A 196 -9.12 31.12 13.58
C ARG A 196 -9.01 30.05 14.66
N LYS A 197 -8.50 30.45 15.84
CA LYS A 197 -8.41 29.58 17.01
C LYS A 197 -9.79 29.03 17.37
N ASP A 198 -9.83 27.78 17.79
CA ASP A 198 -11.01 27.05 18.27
C ASP A 198 -12.15 26.80 17.26
N ILE A 199 -12.07 27.39 16.05
CA ILE A 199 -13.07 27.22 14.99
C ILE A 199 -12.50 26.36 13.87
N ASP A 200 -11.36 26.75 13.30
CA ASP A 200 -10.77 26.03 12.18
C ASP A 200 -10.07 24.75 12.67
N ILE A 201 -10.20 23.67 11.91
CA ILE A 201 -9.74 22.34 12.33
C ILE A 201 -8.58 21.91 11.42
N PRO A 202 -7.32 22.25 11.75
CA PRO A 202 -6.16 21.76 11.02
C PRO A 202 -5.92 20.29 11.32
N PHE A 203 -5.49 19.55 10.29
CA PHE A 203 -5.18 18.13 10.40
C PHE A 203 -4.02 17.71 9.51
N ILE A 204 -3.42 16.57 9.87
CA ILE A 204 -2.37 15.89 9.11
C ILE A 204 -2.78 14.45 8.81
N GLY A 205 -2.59 14.05 7.55
CA GLY A 205 -2.67 12.67 7.06
C GLY A 205 -1.57 12.47 6.02
N GLU A 206 -1.94 11.94 4.85
CA GLU A 206 -1.04 11.98 3.68
C GLU A 206 -0.76 13.42 3.21
N LYS A 207 -1.71 14.32 3.48
CA LYS A 207 -1.66 15.75 3.15
C LYS A 207 -1.96 16.56 4.39
N ILE A 208 -1.51 17.81 4.41
CA ILE A 208 -2.00 18.80 5.38
C ILE A 208 -3.38 19.24 4.91
N GLY A 209 -4.32 19.40 5.83
CA GLY A 209 -5.60 20.00 5.48
C GLY A 209 -6.20 20.80 6.61
N VAL A 210 -7.22 21.59 6.27
CA VAL A 210 -7.96 22.42 7.21
C VAL A 210 -9.44 22.35 6.88
N VAL A 211 -10.26 21.98 7.86
CA VAL A 211 -11.70 22.15 7.79
C VAL A 211 -12.04 23.55 8.30
N LEU A 212 -12.81 24.31 7.52
CA LEU A 212 -13.17 25.71 7.79
C LEU A 212 -14.70 25.82 7.96
N PRO A 213 -15.20 25.64 9.20
CA PRO A 213 -16.60 25.89 9.54
C PRO A 213 -17.03 27.31 9.20
N GLU A 214 -18.26 27.47 8.72
CA GLU A 214 -18.89 28.78 8.47
C GLU A 214 -18.05 29.67 7.55
N THR A 215 -17.44 29.07 6.53
CA THR A 215 -16.56 29.73 5.56
C THR A 215 -16.97 29.35 4.14
N THR A 216 -17.25 30.36 3.33
CA THR A 216 -17.55 30.23 1.90
C THR A 216 -16.32 29.78 1.11
N ALA A 217 -16.54 29.20 -0.08
CA ALA A 217 -15.45 28.81 -0.97
C ALA A 217 -14.54 30.00 -1.34
N GLU A 218 -15.11 31.19 -1.51
CA GLU A 218 -14.35 32.44 -1.74
C GLU A 218 -13.48 32.81 -0.54
N GLY A 219 -14.03 32.74 0.68
CA GLY A 219 -13.28 32.98 1.91
C GLY A 219 -12.12 32.00 2.09
N ALA A 220 -12.35 30.73 1.75
CA ALA A 220 -11.32 29.69 1.74
C ALA A 220 -10.24 29.99 0.69
N GLN A 221 -10.60 30.50 -0.49
CA GLN A 221 -9.65 30.88 -1.53
C GLN A 221 -8.75 32.04 -1.10
N ILE A 222 -9.32 33.07 -0.45
CA ILE A 222 -8.55 34.19 0.10
C ILE A 222 -7.56 33.70 1.16
N LEU A 223 -8.00 32.79 2.05
CA LEU A 223 -7.12 32.18 3.05
C LEU A 223 -6.01 31.35 2.39
N ALA A 224 -6.34 30.52 1.40
CA ALA A 224 -5.39 29.69 0.68
C ALA A 224 -4.30 30.52 -0.01
N LEU A 225 -4.67 31.58 -0.74
CA LEU A 225 -3.72 32.49 -1.37
C LEU A 225 -2.78 33.14 -0.34
N ARG A 226 -3.31 33.52 0.82
CA ARG A 226 -2.51 34.05 1.93
C ARG A 226 -1.56 33.00 2.51
N LEU A 227 -2.00 31.74 2.61
CA LEU A 227 -1.16 30.63 3.09
C LEU A 227 0.01 30.39 2.15
N VAL A 228 -0.23 30.32 0.83
CA VAL A 228 0.82 30.16 -0.19
C VAL A 228 1.90 31.23 -0.02
N ASP A 229 1.52 32.51 0.01
CA ASP A 229 2.47 33.62 0.15
C ASP A 229 3.23 33.58 1.48
N ARG A 230 2.56 33.27 2.60
CA ARG A 230 3.22 33.17 3.91
C ARG A 230 4.18 31.99 4.00
N ILE A 231 3.78 30.83 3.48
CA ILE A 231 4.61 29.62 3.47
C ILE A 231 5.86 29.88 2.62
N PHE A 232 5.69 30.44 1.43
CA PHE A 232 6.82 30.78 0.56
C PHE A 232 7.78 31.78 1.23
N ARG A 233 7.27 32.82 1.88
CA ARG A 233 8.11 33.82 2.55
C ARG A 233 8.87 33.28 3.77
N LYS A 234 8.22 32.48 4.62
CA LYS A 234 8.81 32.00 5.88
C LYS A 234 9.65 30.74 5.69
N VAL A 235 9.18 29.81 4.87
CA VAL A 235 9.71 28.44 4.75
C VAL A 235 10.47 28.23 3.43
N ARG A 236 10.32 29.13 2.44
CA ARG A 236 10.90 29.00 1.09
C ARG A 236 10.44 27.71 0.38
N ALA A 237 9.22 27.27 0.66
CA ALA A 237 8.61 26.09 0.06
C ALA A 237 7.43 26.49 -0.83
N GLU A 238 7.31 25.80 -1.97
CA GLU A 238 6.15 25.92 -2.86
C GLU A 238 5.09 24.90 -2.45
N VAL A 239 3.86 25.37 -2.31
CA VAL A 239 2.72 24.53 -1.97
C VAL A 239 1.59 24.77 -2.95
N VAL A 240 0.86 23.70 -3.24
CA VAL A 240 -0.36 23.75 -4.03
C VAL A 240 -1.55 23.38 -3.16
N ILE A 241 -2.69 24.00 -3.43
CA ILE A 241 -3.86 23.94 -2.57
C ILE A 241 -5.13 23.63 -3.38
N GLY A 242 -5.84 22.58 -2.98
CA GLY A 242 -7.18 22.25 -3.46
C GLY A 242 -8.24 22.67 -2.45
N ILE A 243 -9.35 23.24 -2.95
CA ILE A 243 -10.45 23.73 -2.11
C ILE A 243 -11.76 23.11 -2.58
N ALA A 244 -12.61 22.69 -1.65
CA ALA A 244 -14.01 22.34 -1.92
C ALA A 244 -14.93 22.87 -0.82
N GLY A 245 -16.18 23.18 -1.16
CA GLY A 245 -17.16 23.75 -0.24
C GLY A 245 -18.50 23.01 -0.20
N VAL A 246 -19.21 23.15 0.91
CA VAL A 246 -20.60 22.76 1.11
C VAL A 246 -21.43 24.05 1.27
N PRO A 247 -22.62 24.15 0.67
CA PRO A 247 -23.29 23.15 -0.15
C PRO A 247 -22.87 23.15 -1.63
N GLY A 248 -21.98 24.07 -2.04
CA GLY A 248 -21.66 24.33 -3.44
C GLY A 248 -21.14 23.11 -4.19
N ASP A 249 -20.07 22.48 -3.71
CA ASP A 249 -19.35 21.38 -4.39
C ASP A 249 -19.78 19.99 -3.90
N ALA A 250 -20.29 19.88 -2.66
CA ALA A 250 -20.64 18.62 -2.04
C ALA A 250 -21.70 18.78 -0.94
N VAL A 251 -22.38 17.67 -0.61
CA VAL A 251 -23.33 17.57 0.53
C VAL A 251 -22.99 16.44 1.51
N THR A 252 -21.96 15.63 1.22
CA THR A 252 -21.45 14.57 2.08
C THR A 252 -19.96 14.76 2.34
N GLU A 253 -19.44 14.18 3.42
CA GLU A 253 -18.03 14.26 3.78
C GLU A 253 -17.11 13.61 2.75
N GLU A 254 -17.58 12.54 2.10
CA GLU A 254 -16.83 11.80 1.07
C GLU A 254 -16.78 12.59 -0.23
N ALA A 255 -17.91 13.16 -0.66
CA ALA A 255 -17.94 14.02 -1.84
C ALA A 255 -17.07 15.28 -1.64
N LEU A 256 -17.12 15.89 -0.45
CA LEU A 256 -16.30 17.08 -0.14
C LEU A 256 -14.81 16.77 -0.25
N LEU A 257 -14.37 15.65 0.32
CA LEU A 257 -12.98 15.21 0.24
C LEU A 257 -12.57 14.93 -1.20
N ASN A 258 -13.37 14.15 -1.94
CA ASN A 258 -13.08 13.80 -3.33
C ASN A 258 -12.95 15.05 -4.20
N GLN A 259 -13.84 16.03 -4.05
CA GLN A 259 -13.77 17.29 -4.81
C GLN A 259 -12.51 18.10 -4.46
N ALA A 260 -12.13 18.17 -3.17
CA ALA A 260 -10.91 18.85 -2.77
C ALA A 260 -9.65 18.14 -3.31
N GLU A 261 -9.65 16.81 -3.36
CA GLU A 261 -8.55 16.02 -3.93
C GLU A 261 -8.44 16.18 -5.45
N LEU A 262 -9.56 16.20 -6.17
CA LEU A 262 -9.58 16.47 -7.61
C LEU A 262 -9.04 17.88 -7.90
N ALA A 263 -9.47 18.87 -7.13
CA ALA A 263 -8.96 20.24 -7.22
C ALA A 263 -7.45 20.30 -6.96
N LEU A 264 -6.97 19.58 -5.94
CA LEU A 264 -5.55 19.51 -5.62
C LEU A 264 -4.73 18.81 -6.72
N LYS A 265 -5.22 17.68 -7.25
CA LYS A 265 -4.57 16.98 -8.36
C LYS A 265 -4.44 17.88 -9.59
N PHE A 266 -5.51 18.61 -9.90
CA PHE A 266 -5.48 19.60 -10.98
C PHE A 266 -4.50 20.75 -10.69
N ALA A 267 -4.42 21.21 -9.44
CA ALA A 267 -3.45 22.24 -9.02
C ALA A 267 -2.00 21.79 -9.28
N VAL A 268 -1.69 20.53 -8.94
CA VAL A 268 -0.38 19.92 -9.22
C VAL A 268 -0.10 19.88 -10.73
N SER A 269 -1.06 19.41 -11.54
CA SER A 269 -0.84 19.24 -12.99
C SER A 269 -0.86 20.55 -13.79
N SER A 270 -1.53 21.59 -13.28
CA SER A 270 -1.68 22.88 -13.97
C SER A 270 -0.74 23.96 -13.46
N GLU A 271 0.15 23.64 -12.52
CA GLU A 271 1.07 24.55 -11.84
C GLU A 271 0.38 25.76 -11.17
N GLN A 272 -0.92 25.62 -10.89
CA GLN A 272 -1.69 26.66 -10.18
C GLN A 272 -1.59 26.45 -8.68
N SER A 273 -1.18 27.47 -7.94
CA SER A 273 -0.99 27.35 -6.49
C SER A 273 -2.30 27.11 -5.73
N VAL A 274 -3.44 27.59 -6.23
CA VAL A 274 -4.75 27.43 -5.56
C VAL A 274 -5.85 27.15 -6.58
N VAL A 275 -6.57 26.05 -6.40
CA VAL A 275 -7.68 25.64 -7.27
C VAL A 275 -8.93 25.33 -6.44
N PRO A 276 -10.05 26.05 -6.65
CA PRO A 276 -11.34 25.67 -6.10
C PRO A 276 -12.06 24.65 -7.00
N ALA A 277 -12.74 23.67 -6.40
CA ALA A 277 -13.49 22.63 -7.10
C ALA A 277 -14.61 23.20 -8.00
N ALA A 278 -15.21 24.32 -7.60
CA ALA A 278 -16.18 25.06 -8.42
C ALA A 278 -15.63 25.41 -9.83
N ARG A 279 -14.32 25.68 -9.96
CA ARG A 279 -13.69 25.98 -11.25
C ARG A 279 -13.70 24.75 -12.18
N LEU A 280 -13.44 23.57 -11.63
CA LEU A 280 -13.47 22.32 -12.40
C LEU A 280 -14.87 22.06 -12.95
N ARG A 281 -15.91 22.30 -12.13
CA ARG A 281 -17.31 22.18 -12.57
C ARG A 281 -17.66 23.19 -13.65
N SER A 282 -17.28 24.45 -13.47
CA SER A 282 -17.54 25.48 -14.49
C SER A 282 -16.80 25.25 -15.81
N ALA A 283 -15.66 24.55 -15.81
CA ALA A 283 -14.95 24.18 -17.02
C ALA A 283 -15.65 23.01 -17.76
N VAL A 284 -16.29 22.11 -17.01
CA VAL A 284 -17.17 21.07 -17.57
C VAL A 284 -18.47 21.69 -18.09
N GLU A 285 -19.03 22.66 -17.35
CA GLU A 285 -20.32 23.30 -17.64
C GLU A 285 -20.25 24.42 -18.68
N LYS A 286 -19.07 25.03 -18.93
CA LYS A 286 -18.84 26.00 -20.04
C LYS A 286 -18.56 25.34 -21.39
N ARG A 287 -18.16 24.06 -21.41
CA ARG A 287 -18.14 23.26 -22.64
C ARG A 287 -19.56 22.95 -23.14
N THR A 288 -20.56 23.15 -22.29
CA THR A 288 -21.96 22.76 -22.54
C THR A 288 -22.91 23.82 -23.12
N PRO A 289 -22.71 25.16 -23.07
CA PRO A 289 -23.73 26.10 -23.57
C PRO A 289 -23.39 26.82 -24.90
N GLU A 290 -22.11 27.08 -25.21
CA GLU A 290 -21.72 27.85 -26.40
C GLU A 290 -21.21 26.98 -27.56
N GLU A 291 -20.75 25.75 -27.28
CA GLU A 291 -20.37 24.78 -28.33
C GLU A 291 -21.60 24.04 -28.91
N GLU A 292 -22.75 24.05 -28.23
CA GLU A 292 -23.96 23.31 -28.65
C GLU A 292 -24.84 24.06 -29.69
N GLU A 293 -24.83 25.40 -29.75
CA GLU A 293 -25.77 26.15 -30.61
C GLU A 293 -25.20 26.53 -31.99
N SER A 294 -23.88 26.38 -32.20
CA SER A 294 -23.22 26.61 -33.50
C SER A 294 -22.86 25.32 -34.25
N ALA A 295 -23.01 24.16 -33.61
CA ALA A 295 -22.58 22.87 -34.15
C ALA A 295 -23.71 21.85 -34.02
N ALA A 296 -24.82 22.08 -34.71
CA ALA A 296 -25.68 20.98 -35.10
C ALA A 296 -25.14 20.37 -36.40
N PRO A 297 -24.55 19.18 -36.30
CA PRO A 297 -24.99 18.06 -37.11
C PRO A 297 -25.59 16.97 -36.22
N GLU A 298 -26.44 16.19 -36.85
CA GLU A 298 -27.36 15.23 -36.28
C GLU A 298 -26.66 14.12 -35.47
N MET A 299 -27.35 13.70 -34.40
CA MET A 299 -27.07 12.57 -33.50
C MET A 299 -25.97 11.58 -33.94
N GLU A 300 -24.84 11.59 -33.22
CA GLU A 300 -23.99 10.41 -33.06
C GLU A 300 -23.26 10.44 -31.69
N SER A 301 -23.19 9.26 -31.08
CA SER A 301 -22.81 8.93 -29.71
C SER A 301 -21.46 9.45 -29.22
N THR A 302 -21.40 9.96 -27.98
CA THR A 302 -20.17 10.36 -27.28
C THR A 302 -19.18 9.19 -27.12
N GLU A 303 -18.12 9.19 -27.93
CA GLU A 303 -16.96 8.30 -27.84
C GLU A 303 -16.19 8.53 -26.52
N LEU A 304 -15.91 7.43 -25.82
CA LEU A 304 -15.02 7.31 -24.68
C LEU A 304 -13.57 7.44 -25.15
N VAL A 305 -12.74 8.12 -24.34
CA VAL A 305 -11.27 8.26 -24.50
C VAL A 305 -10.63 6.95 -24.99
N GLU A 306 -10.18 6.93 -26.25
CA GLU A 306 -9.49 5.79 -26.83
C GLU A 306 -8.01 5.79 -26.40
N GLU A 307 -7.62 4.81 -25.59
CA GLU A 307 -6.20 4.48 -25.40
C GLU A 307 -5.60 3.99 -26.74
N PRO A 308 -4.37 4.42 -27.10
CA PRO A 308 -3.78 4.09 -28.40
C PRO A 308 -3.48 2.59 -28.53
N LEU A 309 -3.92 2.00 -29.65
CA LEU A 309 -3.70 0.59 -30.02
C LEU A 309 -2.24 0.33 -30.45
N GLY A 310 -1.71 -0.85 -30.16
CA GLY A 310 -0.43 -1.32 -30.70
C GLY A 310 -0.44 -1.49 -32.24
N PRO A 311 0.73 -1.55 -32.90
CA PRO A 311 0.86 -1.52 -34.36
C PRO A 311 0.20 -2.71 -35.10
N GLU A 312 -0.24 -3.76 -34.42
CA GLU A 312 -0.91 -4.95 -34.98
C GLU A 312 -2.14 -5.40 -34.15
N GLU A 313 -2.64 -4.57 -33.23
CA GLU A 313 -3.74 -4.94 -32.32
C GLU A 313 -5.12 -4.53 -32.87
N TRP A 314 -6.10 -5.42 -32.73
CA TRP A 314 -7.50 -5.15 -33.05
C TRP A 314 -8.32 -4.95 -31.79
N ARG A 315 -9.22 -3.97 -31.78
CA ARG A 315 -10.24 -3.84 -30.73
C ARG A 315 -11.45 -4.68 -31.10
N VAL A 316 -11.79 -5.66 -30.27
CA VAL A 316 -12.94 -6.53 -30.46
C VAL A 316 -13.94 -6.30 -29.34
N GLU A 317 -15.14 -5.89 -29.71
CA GLU A 317 -16.28 -5.76 -28.82
C GLU A 317 -17.14 -7.03 -28.94
N VAL A 318 -17.14 -7.83 -27.88
CA VAL A 318 -17.88 -9.08 -27.78
C VAL A 318 -19.17 -8.83 -27.01
N GLY A 319 -20.31 -8.96 -27.70
CA GLY A 319 -21.64 -8.92 -27.07
C GLY A 319 -22.11 -10.30 -26.62
N GLY A 320 -22.85 -10.35 -25.50
CA GLY A 320 -23.54 -11.58 -25.03
C GLY A 320 -23.19 -12.03 -23.62
N PHE A 321 -22.48 -11.21 -22.84
CA PHE A 321 -21.92 -11.62 -21.54
C PHE A 321 -22.91 -11.48 -20.37
N THR A 322 -23.48 -12.61 -19.93
CA THR A 322 -24.38 -12.62 -18.77
C THR A 322 -23.68 -12.77 -17.41
N SER A 323 -22.47 -13.37 -17.36
CA SER A 323 -21.69 -13.53 -16.12
C SER A 323 -20.17 -13.42 -16.36
N MET A 324 -19.42 -12.98 -15.34
CA MET A 324 -17.94 -12.97 -15.33
C MET A 324 -17.32 -14.38 -15.47
N ASP A 325 -18.09 -15.43 -15.19
CA ASP A 325 -17.67 -16.83 -15.32
C ASP A 325 -17.51 -17.29 -16.78
N ASP A 326 -18.07 -16.53 -17.75
CA ASP A 326 -18.03 -16.86 -19.17
C ASP A 326 -16.72 -16.39 -19.86
N LEU A 327 -15.90 -15.61 -19.14
CA LEU A 327 -14.70 -14.96 -19.67
C LEU A 327 -13.62 -15.95 -20.13
N PRO A 328 -13.31 -17.01 -19.37
CA PRO A 328 -12.38 -18.05 -19.81
C PRO A 328 -12.87 -18.81 -21.05
N SER A 329 -14.18 -18.98 -21.22
CA SER A 329 -14.77 -19.68 -22.37
C SER A 329 -14.62 -18.86 -23.66
N VAL A 330 -14.73 -17.54 -23.55
CA VAL A 330 -14.55 -16.62 -24.68
C VAL A 330 -13.09 -16.49 -25.07
N GLU A 331 -12.19 -16.33 -24.11
CA GLU A 331 -10.74 -16.32 -24.36
C GLU A 331 -10.31 -17.61 -25.07
N LYS A 332 -10.73 -18.77 -24.53
CA LYS A 332 -10.46 -20.08 -25.12
C LYS A 332 -11.01 -20.22 -26.54
N SER A 333 -12.20 -19.69 -26.83
CA SER A 333 -12.80 -19.73 -28.17
C SER A 333 -12.01 -18.92 -29.20
N PHE A 334 -11.38 -17.81 -28.80
CA PHE A 334 -10.51 -17.02 -29.69
C PHE A 334 -9.13 -17.68 -29.90
N THR A 335 -8.55 -18.29 -28.86
CA THR A 335 -7.23 -18.94 -28.96
C THR A 335 -7.30 -20.31 -29.66
N GLU A 336 -8.32 -21.13 -29.39
CA GLU A 336 -8.47 -22.47 -30.00
C GLU A 336 -8.93 -22.43 -31.46
N SER A 337 -9.60 -21.36 -31.87
CA SER A 337 -10.02 -21.17 -33.27
C SER A 337 -8.88 -20.72 -34.20
N GLY A 338 -7.70 -20.42 -33.64
CA GLY A 338 -6.54 -19.94 -34.39
C GLY A 338 -6.70 -18.52 -34.95
N ALA A 339 -7.75 -17.79 -34.55
CA ALA A 339 -8.01 -16.43 -34.99
C ALA A 339 -7.16 -15.40 -34.23
N ALA A 340 -6.82 -15.68 -32.97
CA ALA A 340 -6.04 -14.81 -32.09
C ALA A 340 -4.80 -15.51 -31.55
N ALA A 341 -3.65 -14.82 -31.59
CA ALA A 341 -2.44 -15.23 -30.90
C ALA A 341 -2.45 -14.81 -29.43
N ASP A 342 -3.12 -13.69 -29.12
CA ASP A 342 -3.22 -13.15 -27.77
C ASP A 342 -4.55 -12.39 -27.56
N PHE A 343 -5.08 -12.42 -26.34
CA PHE A 343 -6.37 -11.82 -25.98
C PHE A 343 -6.25 -11.07 -24.65
N HIS A 344 -6.43 -9.74 -24.70
CA HIS A 344 -6.33 -8.87 -23.53
C HIS A 344 -7.64 -8.12 -23.29
N LEU A 345 -8.29 -8.40 -22.16
CA LEU A 345 -9.46 -7.64 -21.73
C LEU A 345 -9.08 -6.18 -21.44
N VAL A 346 -9.78 -5.23 -22.06
CA VAL A 346 -9.61 -3.79 -21.79
C VAL A 346 -10.70 -3.30 -20.84
N ARG A 347 -11.96 -3.66 -21.11
CA ARG A 347 -13.10 -3.13 -20.36
C ARG A 347 -14.31 -4.04 -20.45
N LEU A 348 -15.11 -4.07 -19.39
CA LEU A 348 -16.42 -4.72 -19.36
C LEU A 348 -17.47 -3.65 -19.05
N ASP A 349 -18.34 -3.35 -20.02
CA ASP A 349 -19.47 -2.43 -19.84
C ASP A 349 -20.78 -3.20 -19.94
N GLY A 350 -21.30 -3.62 -18.78
CA GLY A 350 -22.54 -4.39 -18.71
C GLY A 350 -22.43 -5.75 -19.39
N ASN A 351 -23.09 -5.92 -20.54
CA ASN A 351 -23.19 -7.17 -21.29
C ASN A 351 -22.23 -7.21 -22.52
N THR A 352 -21.34 -6.21 -22.62
CA THR A 352 -20.41 -6.02 -23.73
C THR A 352 -18.98 -6.00 -23.20
N LEU A 353 -18.16 -6.88 -23.75
CA LEU A 353 -16.77 -7.05 -23.38
C LEU A 353 -15.89 -6.44 -24.47
N VAL A 354 -15.03 -5.49 -24.12
CA VAL A 354 -14.08 -4.86 -25.03
C VAL A 354 -12.71 -5.46 -24.77
N ALA A 355 -12.16 -6.15 -25.76
CA ALA A 355 -10.84 -6.77 -25.70
C ALA A 355 -9.92 -6.27 -26.82
N ARG A 356 -8.62 -6.27 -26.57
CA ARG A 356 -7.58 -6.18 -27.59
C ARG A 356 -7.21 -7.58 -28.00
N VAL A 357 -7.17 -7.83 -29.30
CA VAL A 357 -6.87 -9.13 -29.87
C VAL A 357 -5.73 -8.96 -30.86
N THR A 358 -4.67 -9.73 -30.66
CA THR A 358 -3.55 -9.79 -31.60
C THR A 358 -3.82 -10.92 -32.60
N PRO A 359 -3.90 -10.66 -33.90
CA PRO A 359 -4.12 -11.70 -34.91
C PRO A 359 -3.04 -12.77 -34.90
N ALA A 360 -3.39 -14.04 -35.07
CA ALA A 360 -2.42 -15.10 -35.34
C ALA A 360 -1.95 -15.13 -36.81
N GLY A 361 -2.65 -14.42 -37.71
CA GLY A 361 -2.35 -14.33 -39.15
C GLY A 361 -2.75 -12.98 -39.74
N ALA A 362 -2.50 -12.78 -41.04
CA ALA A 362 -2.60 -11.46 -41.69
C ALA A 362 -4.03 -10.89 -41.81
N ASP A 363 -5.07 -11.70 -41.58
CA ASP A 363 -6.47 -11.27 -41.73
C ASP A 363 -7.37 -11.89 -40.64
N LEU A 364 -7.57 -11.14 -39.55
CA LEU A 364 -8.43 -11.48 -38.42
C LEU A 364 -9.94 -11.46 -38.82
N PRO A 365 -10.45 -10.44 -39.54
CA PRO A 365 -11.81 -10.44 -40.07
C PRO A 365 -12.14 -11.63 -40.97
N GLY A 366 -11.24 -11.98 -41.89
CA GLY A 366 -11.44 -13.11 -42.81
C GLY A 366 -11.51 -14.45 -42.08
N THR A 367 -10.66 -14.63 -41.06
CA THR A 367 -10.58 -15.87 -40.26
C THR A 367 -11.82 -16.04 -39.38
N LEU A 368 -12.34 -14.97 -38.79
CA LEU A 368 -13.52 -15.04 -37.94
C LEU A 368 -14.83 -15.26 -38.73
N ARG A 369 -14.90 -14.83 -39.99
CA ARG A 369 -16.06 -15.08 -40.87
C ARG A 369 -16.25 -16.54 -41.28
N THR A 370 -15.20 -17.35 -41.25
CA THR A 370 -15.28 -18.76 -41.63
C THR A 370 -15.71 -19.66 -40.46
N LEU A 371 -15.78 -19.11 -39.25
CA LEU A 371 -16.07 -19.84 -38.02
C LEU A 371 -17.55 -19.65 -37.61
N PRO A 372 -18.33 -20.73 -37.49
CA PRO A 372 -19.78 -20.63 -37.25
C PRO A 372 -20.15 -20.15 -35.84
N GLN A 373 -19.21 -20.19 -34.89
CA GLN A 373 -19.42 -19.73 -33.51
C GLN A 373 -19.40 -18.19 -33.35
N PHE A 374 -18.89 -17.46 -34.35
CA PHE A 374 -18.75 -16.00 -34.30
C PHE A 374 -19.68 -15.35 -35.32
N ILE A 375 -20.52 -14.41 -34.86
CA ILE A 375 -21.35 -13.59 -35.74
C ILE A 375 -20.76 -12.18 -35.76
N LEU A 376 -20.07 -11.84 -36.85
CA LEU A 376 -19.55 -10.48 -37.04
C LEU A 376 -20.70 -9.53 -37.40
N LYS A 377 -20.88 -8.48 -36.62
CA LYS A 377 -21.93 -7.48 -36.83
C LYS A 377 -21.43 -6.19 -37.47
N ASN A 378 -20.24 -5.73 -37.08
CA ASN A 378 -19.66 -4.50 -37.62
C ASN A 378 -18.14 -4.62 -37.69
N VAL A 379 -17.54 -4.35 -38.85
CA VAL A 379 -16.09 -4.44 -39.07
C VAL A 379 -15.62 -3.12 -39.66
N ASP A 380 -14.77 -2.40 -38.91
CA ASP A 380 -14.08 -1.23 -39.42
C ASP A 380 -12.58 -1.53 -39.54
N GLU A 381 -12.15 -1.83 -40.76
CA GLU A 381 -10.75 -2.14 -41.08
C GLU A 381 -9.84 -0.92 -40.93
N SER A 382 -10.39 0.31 -41.02
CA SER A 382 -9.63 1.55 -40.93
C SER A 382 -9.30 1.93 -39.48
N LYS A 383 -10.23 1.65 -38.55
CA LYS A 383 -10.06 1.83 -37.10
C LYS A 383 -9.58 0.58 -36.37
N ARG A 384 -9.42 -0.55 -37.08
CA ARG A 384 -9.07 -1.88 -36.51
C ARG A 384 -9.99 -2.28 -35.37
N SER A 385 -11.28 -1.98 -35.52
CA SER A 385 -12.31 -2.26 -34.52
C SER A 385 -13.39 -3.16 -35.10
N MET A 386 -13.85 -4.12 -34.30
CA MET A 386 -14.87 -5.06 -34.73
C MET A 386 -15.84 -5.41 -33.61
N GLN A 387 -17.13 -5.50 -33.95
CA GLN A 387 -18.18 -6.02 -33.08
C GLN A 387 -18.54 -7.45 -33.47
N ILE A 388 -18.50 -8.34 -32.48
CA ILE A 388 -18.77 -9.76 -32.63
C ILE A 388 -19.78 -10.19 -31.57
N GLU A 389 -20.70 -11.07 -31.95
CA GLU A 389 -21.56 -11.78 -31.01
C GLU A 389 -21.16 -13.25 -31.01
N ILE A 390 -20.93 -13.80 -29.81
CA ILE A 390 -20.56 -15.21 -29.64
C ILE A 390 -21.81 -15.98 -29.24
N LYS A 391 -22.05 -17.10 -29.94
CA LYS A 391 -22.97 -18.12 -29.44
C LYS A 391 -22.22 -19.01 -28.46
N LEU A 392 -22.39 -18.75 -27.17
CA LEU A 392 -21.96 -19.66 -26.11
C LEU A 392 -22.97 -20.82 -26.07
N ASP A 393 -22.54 -22.04 -26.41
CA ASP A 393 -23.32 -23.28 -26.26
C ASP A 393 -23.27 -23.82 -24.83
#